data_AF-A0A9P5UJR8-F1
#
_entry.id   AF-A0A9P5UJR8-F1
#
_cell.length_a   1.000
_cell.length_b   1.000
_cell.length_c   1.000
_cell.angle_alpha   90.00
_cell.angle_beta   90.00
_cell.angle_gamma   90.00
#
_symmetry.space_group_name_H-M   'P 1'
#
loop_
_entity.id
_entity.type
_entity.pdbx_description
1 polymer ?
#
loop_
_entity_poly.entity_id
_entity_poly.type
_entity_poly.pdbx_seq_one_letter_code
_entity_poly.pdbx_strand_id
1 'polypeptide(L)'
;MVSATYGEQNQVRELESLQRIVERTAGNLIDIPSTLQLERLQHQEAQNRSNEYISALNTVKLPEQTIKKLYSMTSVIKTRSDLPCDQLDGALRSSASSTVNSVKAPSVREVLAEKTIDSKTLGWMASAMGELHQATEQIDVEDVGDLIVTLSPPS
;
A
#
# COMPACT_ATOMS: atom_id res chain seq x y z
N MET A 1 20.18 -57.46 -1.23
CA MET A 1 18.75 -57.41 -1.54
C MET A 1 18.27 -56.01 -1.20
N VAL A 2 18.03 -55.16 -2.21
CA VAL A 2 17.55 -53.78 -1.98
C VAL A 2 16.07 -53.87 -1.66
N SER A 3 15.71 -53.41 -0.46
CA SER A 3 14.36 -53.54 0.11
C SER A 3 13.33 -52.81 -0.76
N ALA A 4 12.26 -53.50 -1.16
CA ALA A 4 11.19 -52.98 -2.02
C ALA A 4 10.54 -51.67 -1.49
N THR A 5 10.66 -51.42 -0.20
CA THR A 5 10.20 -50.20 0.49
C THR A 5 10.93 -48.91 0.08
N TYR A 6 12.16 -48.98 -0.44
CA TYR A 6 12.88 -47.79 -0.90
C TYR A 6 12.36 -47.23 -2.24
N GLY A 7 11.79 -48.08 -3.10
CA GLY A 7 11.24 -47.66 -4.39
C GLY A 7 9.91 -46.92 -4.24
N GLU A 8 9.03 -47.40 -3.37
CA GLU A 8 7.70 -46.81 -3.13
C GLU A 8 7.78 -45.44 -2.46
N GLN A 9 8.65 -45.27 -1.45
CA GLN A 9 8.85 -43.96 -0.82
C GLN A 9 9.42 -42.92 -1.78
N ASN A 10 10.22 -43.35 -2.77
CA ASN A 10 10.76 -42.45 -3.77
C ASN A 10 9.67 -42.03 -4.78
N GLN A 11 8.79 -42.94 -5.17
CA GLN A 11 7.64 -42.62 -6.03
C GLN A 11 6.66 -41.64 -5.38
N VAL A 12 6.36 -41.79 -4.09
CA VAL A 12 5.49 -40.86 -3.35
C VAL A 12 6.10 -39.46 -3.32
N ARG A 13 7.41 -39.36 -3.06
CA ARG A 13 8.12 -38.07 -3.06
C ARG A 13 8.13 -37.41 -4.44
N GLU A 14 8.34 -38.18 -5.49
CA GLU A 14 8.32 -37.67 -6.87
C GLU A 14 6.93 -37.17 -7.25
N LEU A 15 5.87 -37.88 -6.87
CA LEU A 15 4.48 -37.44 -7.07
C LEU A 15 4.18 -36.12 -6.35
N GLU A 16 4.58 -35.97 -5.09
CA GLU A 16 4.41 -34.70 -4.38
C GLU A 16 5.19 -33.54 -5.03
N SER A 17 6.39 -33.82 -5.54
CA SER A 17 7.18 -32.82 -6.24
C SER A 17 6.50 -32.38 -7.53
N LEU A 18 5.96 -33.33 -8.30
CA LEU A 18 5.19 -33.05 -9.51
C LEU A 18 3.91 -32.28 -9.19
N GLN A 19 3.20 -32.65 -8.13
CA GLN A 19 2.03 -31.92 -7.67
C GLN A 19 2.35 -30.46 -7.34
N ARG A 20 3.43 -30.21 -6.58
CA ARG A 20 3.87 -28.84 -6.26
C ARG A 20 4.25 -28.04 -7.51
N ILE A 21 4.85 -28.69 -8.51
CA ILE A 21 5.18 -28.05 -9.79
C ILE A 21 3.90 -27.68 -10.53
N VAL A 22 2.93 -28.59 -10.61
CA VAL A 22 1.63 -28.33 -11.26
C VAL A 22 0.89 -27.21 -10.55
N GLU A 23 0.81 -27.23 -9.22
CA GLU A 23 0.15 -26.18 -8.42
C GLU A 23 0.84 -24.81 -8.62
N ARG A 24 2.17 -24.77 -8.56
CA ARG A 24 2.93 -23.53 -8.81
C ARG A 24 2.76 -23.04 -10.24
N THR A 25 2.74 -23.95 -11.21
CA THR A 25 2.55 -23.60 -12.62
C THR A 25 1.14 -23.07 -12.84
N ALA A 26 0.11 -23.78 -12.38
CA ALA A 26 -1.29 -23.35 -12.47
C ALA A 26 -1.53 -22.00 -11.78
N GLY A 27 -0.91 -21.75 -10.62
CA GLY A 27 -1.00 -20.47 -9.93
C GLY A 27 -0.26 -19.31 -10.61
N ASN A 28 0.73 -19.62 -11.45
CA ASN A 28 1.53 -18.63 -12.19
C ASN A 28 1.09 -18.45 -13.65
N LEU A 29 0.19 -19.28 -14.16
CA LEU A 29 -0.39 -19.11 -15.48
C LEU A 29 -1.34 -17.90 -15.45
N ILE A 30 -1.08 -16.95 -16.32
CA ILE A 30 -2.01 -15.86 -16.59
C ILE A 30 -3.03 -16.40 -17.58
N ASP A 31 -4.23 -16.70 -17.09
CA ASP A 31 -5.36 -17.00 -17.97
C ASP A 31 -5.75 -15.71 -18.71
N ILE A 32 -5.75 -15.75 -20.04
CA ILE A 32 -6.07 -14.60 -20.92
C ILE A 32 -7.49 -14.71 -21.52
N PRO A 33 -8.54 -15.18 -20.82
CA PRO A 33 -9.87 -15.19 -21.41
C PRO A 33 -10.37 -13.75 -21.47
N SER A 34 -11.00 -13.44 -22.60
CA SER A 34 -11.56 -12.13 -22.93
C SER A 34 -12.43 -11.57 -21.80
N THR A 35 -12.33 -10.26 -21.61
CA THR A 35 -13.02 -9.34 -20.69
C THR A 35 -14.56 -9.36 -20.69
N LEU A 36 -15.20 -10.47 -21.06
CA LEU A 36 -16.66 -10.68 -21.10
C LEU A 36 -17.16 -11.70 -20.06
N GLN A 37 -16.25 -12.43 -19.40
CA GLN A 37 -16.55 -13.12 -18.16
C GLN A 37 -16.12 -12.27 -16.95
N LEU A 38 -16.50 -10.98 -16.96
CA LEU A 38 -16.93 -10.35 -15.70
C LEU A 38 -18.28 -11.00 -15.32
N GLU A 39 -18.19 -12.31 -15.16
CA GLU A 39 -19.21 -13.21 -14.70
C GLU A 39 -19.74 -12.55 -13.46
N ARG A 40 -21.06 -12.47 -13.37
CA ARG A 40 -21.80 -12.15 -12.17
C ARG A 40 -21.34 -13.12 -11.09
N LEU A 41 -20.14 -12.92 -10.54
CA LEU A 41 -19.68 -13.52 -9.31
C LEU A 41 -20.81 -13.18 -8.36
N GLN A 42 -21.58 -14.22 -8.08
CA GLN A 42 -23.02 -14.12 -7.88
C GLN A 42 -23.30 -12.96 -6.95
N HIS A 43 -24.08 -11.96 -7.37
CA HIS A 43 -24.42 -10.82 -6.50
C HIS A 43 -24.88 -11.31 -5.11
N GLN A 44 -25.53 -12.48 -5.09
CA GLN A 44 -25.88 -13.25 -3.91
C GLN A 44 -24.68 -13.72 -3.06
N GLU A 45 -23.62 -14.28 -3.66
CA GLU A 45 -22.40 -14.68 -2.94
C GLU A 45 -21.68 -13.47 -2.36
N ALA A 46 -21.58 -12.37 -3.12
CA ALA A 46 -21.02 -11.12 -2.62
C ALA A 46 -21.82 -10.58 -1.42
N GLN A 47 -23.15 -10.63 -1.50
CA GLN A 47 -24.05 -10.23 -0.41
C GLN A 47 -23.91 -11.16 0.81
N ASN A 48 -23.83 -12.47 0.60
CA ASN A 48 -23.64 -13.45 1.67
C ASN A 48 -22.31 -13.24 2.40
N ARG A 49 -21.20 -13.07 1.67
CA ARG A 49 -19.88 -12.78 2.24
C ARG A 49 -19.87 -11.43 2.98
N SER A 50 -20.54 -10.42 2.43
CA SER A 50 -20.68 -9.12 3.11
C SER A 50 -21.38 -9.26 4.46
N ASN A 51 -22.46 -10.04 4.54
CA ASN A 51 -23.17 -10.27 5.79
C ASN A 51 -22.32 -11.04 6.81
N GLU A 52 -21.53 -12.00 6.35
CA GLU A 52 -20.59 -12.75 7.19
C GLU A 52 -19.52 -11.84 7.79
N TYR A 53 -18.91 -10.96 6.98
CA TYR A 53 -17.92 -10.01 7.45
C TYR A 53 -18.49 -8.98 8.43
N ILE A 54 -19.71 -8.49 8.19
CA ILE A 54 -20.40 -7.59 9.12
C ILE A 54 -20.66 -8.30 10.47
N SER A 55 -21.08 -9.56 10.43
CA SER A 55 -21.28 -10.37 11.64
C SER A 55 -19.96 -10.60 12.40
N ALA A 56 -18.89 -10.95 11.70
CA ALA A 56 -17.56 -11.11 12.27
C ALA A 56 -17.04 -9.79 12.89
N LEU A 57 -17.24 -8.66 12.21
CA LEU A 57 -16.84 -7.36 12.74
C LEU A 57 -17.61 -6.98 14.01
N ASN A 58 -18.91 -7.27 14.05
CA ASN A 58 -19.76 -7.01 15.22
C ASN A 58 -19.42 -7.90 16.43
N THR A 59 -18.85 -9.08 16.20
CA THR A 59 -18.34 -9.96 17.28
C THR A 59 -16.98 -9.51 17.81
N VAL A 60 -16.15 -8.90 16.96
CA VAL A 60 -14.89 -8.27 17.36
C VAL A 60 -15.18 -6.92 18.01
N LYS A 61 -15.65 -6.95 19.27
CA LYS A 61 -15.72 -5.75 20.10
C LYS A 61 -14.30 -5.35 20.50
N LEU A 62 -13.76 -4.29 19.88
CA LEU A 62 -12.61 -3.62 20.47
C LEU A 62 -12.99 -3.19 21.89
N PRO A 63 -12.15 -3.47 22.90
CA PRO A 63 -12.40 -2.98 24.25
C PRO A 63 -12.63 -1.47 24.21
N GLU A 64 -13.68 -1.00 24.86
CA GLU A 64 -14.07 0.42 24.87
C GLU A 64 -12.92 1.33 25.34
N GLN A 65 -12.03 0.77 26.16
CA GLN A 65 -10.77 1.40 26.59
C GLN A 65 -9.82 1.69 25.42
N THR A 66 -9.71 0.80 24.44
CA THR A 66 -8.90 1.00 23.22
C THR A 66 -9.51 2.10 22.35
N ILE A 67 -10.84 2.11 22.20
CA ILE A 67 -11.55 3.14 21.44
C ILE A 67 -11.37 4.52 22.11
N LYS A 68 -11.60 4.62 23.43
CA LYS A 68 -11.38 5.85 24.20
C LYS A 68 -9.93 6.34 24.13
N LYS A 69 -8.95 5.41 24.15
CA LYS A 69 -7.53 5.73 24.02
C LYS A 69 -7.18 6.25 22.62
N LEU A 70 -7.80 5.73 21.57
CA LEU A 70 -7.61 6.24 20.19
C LEU A 70 -8.17 7.67 20.04
N TYR A 71 -9.36 7.95 20.58
CA TYR A 71 -9.93 9.30 20.58
C TYR A 71 -9.12 10.29 21.42
N SER A 72 -8.58 9.88 22.57
CA SER A 72 -7.77 10.78 23.41
C SER A 72 -6.40 11.10 22.82
N MET A 73 -5.85 10.24 21.98
CA MET A 73 -4.58 10.47 21.29
C MET A 73 -4.69 11.34 20.03
N THR A 74 -5.90 11.48 19.47
CA THR A 74 -6.17 12.23 18.23
C THR A 74 -6.98 13.51 18.45
N SER A 75 -7.50 13.73 19.66
CA SER A 75 -8.28 14.92 19.98
C SER A 75 -7.39 16.15 20.09
N VAL A 76 -7.31 16.91 19.00
CA VAL A 76 -7.17 18.37 19.10
C VAL A 76 -8.50 18.87 19.67
N ILE A 77 -8.47 19.40 20.90
CA ILE A 77 -9.63 20.01 21.54
C ILE A 77 -10.19 21.06 20.59
N LYS A 78 -11.31 20.75 19.94
CA LYS A 78 -12.06 21.70 19.12
C LYS A 78 -12.66 22.72 20.09
N THR A 79 -11.98 23.83 20.30
CA THR A 79 -12.55 24.97 21.02
C THR A 79 -13.76 25.45 20.22
N ARG A 80 -14.92 25.18 20.82
CA ARG A 80 -16.26 25.66 20.50
C ARG A 80 -16.24 27.08 19.92
N SER A 81 -16.38 27.18 18.61
CA SER A 81 -16.97 28.32 17.93
C SER A 81 -18.04 27.78 16.99
N ASP A 82 -19.26 28.22 17.23
CA ASP A 82 -20.50 27.78 16.59
C ASP A 82 -20.43 27.81 15.07
N LEU A 83 -20.88 26.74 14.42
CA LEU A 83 -21.53 26.70 13.09
C LEU A 83 -22.01 25.25 12.80
N PRO A 84 -23.22 25.06 12.23
CA PRO A 84 -23.79 23.74 11.99
C PRO A 84 -23.14 23.11 10.75
N CYS A 85 -22.65 21.87 10.91
CA CYS A 85 -22.05 21.08 9.84
C CYS A 85 -23.00 19.93 9.52
N ASP A 86 -23.82 20.10 8.49
CA ASP A 86 -24.44 18.97 7.81
C ASP A 86 -23.36 18.23 7.01
N GLN A 87 -23.30 16.92 7.25
CA GLN A 87 -23.23 15.87 6.24
C GLN A 87 -22.20 16.04 5.12
N LEU A 88 -21.12 15.24 5.14
CA LEU A 88 -20.62 14.60 3.91
C LEU A 88 -19.73 13.39 4.23
N ASP A 89 -20.11 12.29 3.58
CA ASP A 89 -19.49 10.98 3.54
C ASP A 89 -18.06 10.98 2.98
N GLY A 90 -17.29 9.98 3.42
CA GLY A 90 -16.35 9.26 2.54
C GLY A 90 -14.94 9.84 2.40
N ALA A 91 -13.97 9.19 3.05
CA ALA A 91 -12.77 8.66 2.40
C ALA A 91 -11.78 8.13 3.44
N LEU A 92 -11.55 6.82 3.41
CA LEU A 92 -10.42 6.14 4.02
C LEU A 92 -9.11 6.74 3.51
N ARG A 93 -8.28 7.26 4.41
CA ARG A 93 -6.84 7.31 4.20
C ARG A 93 -6.15 6.53 5.32
N SER A 94 -5.87 5.28 5.00
CA SER A 94 -4.83 4.49 5.65
C SER A 94 -3.56 5.32 5.73
N SER A 95 -2.99 5.47 6.92
CA SER A 95 -1.61 5.92 7.05
C SER A 95 -0.96 5.07 8.12
N ALA A 96 0.15 4.50 7.67
CA ALA A 96 0.87 3.40 8.28
C ALA A 96 1.17 3.62 9.76
N SER A 97 1.08 2.52 10.50
CA SER A 97 1.62 2.38 11.85
C SER A 97 3.11 2.73 11.86
N SER A 98 3.45 3.88 12.42
CA SER A 98 4.80 4.12 12.93
C SER A 98 4.77 3.96 14.45
N THR A 99 5.28 2.82 14.92
CA THR A 99 5.83 2.68 16.28
C THR A 99 6.85 3.77 16.50
N VAL A 100 6.47 4.86 17.18
CA VAL A 100 7.39 5.90 17.61
C VAL A 100 7.14 6.17 19.09
N ASN A 101 8.15 5.80 19.87
CA ASN A 101 8.51 6.22 21.22
C ASN A 101 7.59 7.29 21.82
N SER A 102 6.91 6.96 22.92
CA SER A 102 6.12 7.89 23.73
C SER A 102 7.04 8.90 24.41
N VAL A 103 7.53 9.86 23.64
CA VAL A 103 8.15 11.08 24.15
C VAL A 103 7.02 12.01 24.53
N LYS A 104 6.96 12.40 25.80
CA LYS A 104 6.00 13.40 26.29
C LYS A 104 6.13 14.64 25.42
N ALA A 105 5.09 14.93 24.62
CA ALA A 105 5.13 16.08 23.72
C ALA A 105 5.28 17.38 24.54
N PRO A 106 6.21 18.27 24.18
CA PRO A 106 6.37 19.57 24.83
C PRO A 106 5.07 20.38 24.76
N SER A 107 4.87 21.27 25.73
CA SER A 107 3.66 22.11 25.80
C SER A 107 3.55 22.99 24.55
N VAL A 108 2.33 23.33 24.10
CA VAL A 108 2.13 24.22 22.94
C VAL A 108 2.90 25.54 23.09
N ARG A 109 2.95 26.08 24.31
CA ARG A 109 3.70 27.30 24.61
C ARG A 109 5.21 27.10 24.50
N GLU A 110 5.69 25.90 24.82
CA GLU A 110 7.10 25.52 24.76
C GLU A 110 7.55 25.30 23.31
N VAL A 111 6.73 24.63 22.48
CA VAL A 111 6.99 24.45 21.04
C VAL A 111 6.98 25.79 20.29
N LEU A 112 6.04 26.68 20.62
CA LEU A 112 5.98 28.00 20.00
C LEU A 112 7.06 28.97 20.51
N ALA A 113 7.59 28.72 21.72
CA ALA A 113 8.75 29.44 22.25
C ALA A 113 10.08 28.83 21.80
N GLU A 114 10.05 27.62 21.22
CA GLU A 114 11.22 26.96 20.67
C GLU A 114 11.77 27.78 19.50
N LYS A 115 13.10 27.85 19.44
CA LYS A 115 13.82 28.73 18.53
C LYS A 115 13.38 28.45 17.09
N THR A 116 12.94 29.50 16.40
CA THR A 116 12.57 29.43 14.99
C THR A 116 13.70 28.81 14.17
N ILE A 117 13.34 28.12 13.09
CA ILE A 117 14.31 27.48 12.18
C ILE A 117 15.44 28.47 11.88
N ASP A 118 16.68 28.04 12.14
CA ASP A 118 17.83 28.90 11.95
C ASP A 118 17.99 29.29 10.48
N SER A 119 18.36 30.54 10.22
CA SER A 119 18.49 31.07 8.86
C SER A 119 19.51 30.28 8.04
N LYS A 120 20.56 29.77 8.70
CA LYS A 120 21.55 28.88 8.07
C LYS A 120 20.89 27.59 7.55
N THR A 121 20.05 26.94 8.37
CA THR A 121 19.34 25.72 7.98
C THR A 121 18.40 25.98 6.82
N LEU A 122 17.67 27.11 6.85
CA LEU A 122 16.81 27.51 5.74
C LEU A 122 17.61 27.75 4.44
N GLY A 123 18.77 28.40 4.53
CA GLY A 123 19.65 28.63 3.39
C GLY A 123 20.22 27.34 2.80
N TRP A 124 20.62 26.39 3.65
CA TRP A 124 21.08 25.07 3.21
C TRP A 124 19.98 24.30 2.46
N MET A 125 18.75 24.34 2.99
CA MET A 125 17.61 23.71 2.36
C MET A 125 17.26 24.35 1.02
N ALA A 126 17.33 25.68 0.92
CA ALA A 126 17.13 26.40 -0.33
C ALA A 126 18.19 26.05 -1.37
N SER A 127 19.46 25.95 -0.97
CA SER A 127 20.57 25.54 -1.85
C SER A 127 20.36 24.11 -2.37
N ALA A 128 20.06 23.17 -1.47
CA ALA A 128 19.82 21.78 -1.83
C ALA A 128 18.64 21.63 -2.82
N MET A 129 17.57 22.41 -2.62
CA MET A 129 16.43 22.42 -3.54
C MET A 129 16.82 22.98 -4.91
N GLY A 130 17.64 24.03 -4.96
CA GLY A 130 18.17 24.58 -6.21
C GLY A 130 19.03 23.59 -6.98
N GLU A 131 19.93 22.89 -6.30
CA GLU A 131 20.77 21.85 -6.89
C GLU A 131 19.94 20.67 -7.45
N LEU A 132 18.92 20.22 -6.70
CA LEU A 132 18.01 19.17 -7.17
C LEU A 132 17.20 19.60 -8.39
N HIS A 133 16.73 20.84 -8.42
CA HIS A 133 16.02 21.39 -9.56
C HIS A 133 16.92 21.42 -10.80
N GLN A 134 18.14 21.95 -10.66
CA GLN A 134 19.14 21.98 -11.73
C GLN A 134 19.52 20.59 -12.23
N ALA A 135 19.66 19.61 -11.34
CA ALA A 135 19.94 18.23 -11.72
C ALA A 135 18.78 17.59 -12.49
N THR A 136 17.54 17.94 -12.17
CA THR A 136 16.35 17.44 -12.86
C THR A 136 16.26 17.99 -14.28
N GLU A 137 16.65 19.25 -14.51
CA GLU A 137 16.68 19.85 -15.84
C GLU A 137 17.73 19.20 -16.77
N GLN A 138 18.76 18.56 -16.21
CA GLN A 138 19.77 17.85 -17.00
C GLN A 138 19.33 16.44 -17.42
N ILE A 139 18.16 15.97 -16.97
CA ILE A 139 17.60 14.69 -17.39
C ILE A 139 16.93 14.92 -18.75
N ASP A 140 17.68 14.68 -19.81
CA ASP A 140 17.18 14.70 -21.18
C ASP A 140 17.62 13.45 -21.95
N VAL A 141 16.93 13.14 -23.05
CA VAL A 141 17.28 12.05 -23.95
C VAL A 141 18.23 12.58 -25.01
N GLU A 142 19.47 12.09 -25.01
CA GLU A 142 20.43 12.43 -26.06
C GLU A 142 20.01 11.84 -27.41
N ASP A 143 20.07 12.68 -28.46
CA ASP A 143 19.81 12.24 -29.83
C ASP A 143 21.03 11.46 -30.36
N VAL A 144 20.90 10.13 -30.41
CA VAL A 144 21.91 9.21 -30.93
C VAL A 144 21.66 8.81 -32.40
N GLY A 145 20.69 9.46 -33.06
CA GLY A 145 20.36 9.26 -34.47
C GLY A 145 18.89 8.93 -34.71
N ASP A 146 18.56 8.73 -35.98
CA ASP A 146 17.17 8.57 -36.42
C ASP A 146 16.52 7.30 -35.84
N LEU A 147 15.53 7.48 -34.97
CA LEU A 147 14.65 6.38 -34.51
C LEU A 147 13.83 5.79 -35.67
N ILE A 148 13.54 6.60 -36.69
CA ILE A 148 12.69 6.24 -37.82
C ILE A 148 13.50 6.37 -39.10
N VAL A 149 13.79 5.24 -39.74
CA VAL A 149 14.37 5.22 -41.08
C VAL A 149 13.25 5.04 -42.10
N THR A 150 13.09 6.02 -43.00
CA THR A 150 12.13 5.93 -44.09
C THR A 150 12.75 5.14 -45.25
N LEU A 151 12.12 4.04 -45.64
CA LEU A 151 12.57 3.23 -46.78
C LEU A 151 11.92 3.71 -48.07
N SER A 152 12.71 4.28 -48.97
CA SER A 152 12.31 4.59 -50.35
C SER A 152 12.81 3.48 -51.28
N PRO A 153 11.98 2.98 -52.22
CA PRO A 153 12.46 2.01 -53.21
C PRO A 153 13.48 2.63 -54.16
N PRO A 154 14.52 1.90 -54.58
CA PRO A 154 15.51 2.38 -55.55
C PRO A 154 14.83 2.60 -56.91
N SER A 155 15.14 3.75 -57.53
CA SER A 155 14.69 4.18 -58.86
C SER A 155 15.36 3.41 -60.00
#